data_AF-A0A1Z5JES5-F1
#
_entry.id   AF-A0A1Z5JES5-F1
#
_cell.length_a   1.000
_cell.length_b   1.000
_cell.length_c   1.000
_cell.angle_alpha   90.00
_cell.angle_beta   90.00
_cell.angle_gamma   90.00
#
_symmetry.space_group_name_H-M   'P 1'
#
loop_
_entity.id
_entity.type
_entity.pdbx_description
1 polymer ?
#
loop_
_entity_poly.entity_id
_entity_poly.type
_entity_poly.pdbx_seq_one_letter_code
_entity_poly.pdbx_strand_id
1 'polypeptide(L)'
;MPLLTCPDLNLHIAESDTIARYLCSKYADRGPSFLPEDPRSNLIARIHDIYISPIQSCLYKYPPFATFGTRKDAIAELIKQLNIIESHIVDGSGPFLCGQEVSLADATLFPTLIFIEHMLPKFDIEAGIPPKMAKWFASLKVKDPDFKKVYDEIADSLKQWDASGRWDPILGAGLRDTDPATLFDKIISGAIPAAIVKQDDKMMAFKDINPAGPAHVLIIPKDRNGLTRLGKASVEHKEILGHLMVTAAEISNDKSLGFGDGARVVVNDGPDGGQEVMHLHVHVIGGRAMQWPPG
;
A
#
# COMPACT_ATOMS: atom_id res chain seq x y z
N MET A 1 0.95 -22.12 10.04
CA MET A 1 -0.50 -22.36 9.93
C MET A 1 -0.95 -23.06 11.21
N PRO A 2 -2.17 -22.78 11.72
CA PRO A 2 -2.68 -23.47 12.90
C PRO A 2 -2.84 -24.97 12.62
N LEU A 3 -2.66 -25.77 13.66
CA LEU A 3 -2.83 -27.23 13.62
C LEU A 3 -3.56 -27.65 14.90
N LEU A 4 -4.79 -28.15 14.75
CA LEU A 4 -5.56 -28.73 15.84
C LEU A 4 -5.27 -30.23 15.93
N THR A 5 -4.74 -30.67 17.06
CA THR A 5 -4.54 -32.10 17.33
C THR A 5 -5.75 -32.64 18.08
N CYS A 6 -6.35 -33.71 17.56
CA CYS A 6 -7.53 -34.38 18.13
C CYS A 6 -7.14 -35.82 18.51
N PRO A 7 -6.63 -36.05 19.74
CA PRO A 7 -6.16 -37.37 20.16
C PRO A 7 -7.26 -38.44 20.15
N ASP A 8 -8.50 -38.04 20.47
CA ASP A 8 -9.68 -38.90 20.48
C ASP A 8 -10.03 -39.47 19.09
N LEU A 9 -9.66 -38.75 18.04
CA LEU A 9 -9.88 -39.16 16.65
C LEU A 9 -8.60 -39.68 15.97
N ASN A 10 -7.46 -39.67 16.67
CA ASN A 10 -6.14 -39.89 16.09
C ASN A 10 -5.92 -39.06 14.81
N LEU A 11 -6.30 -37.78 14.85
CA LEU A 11 -6.34 -36.89 13.70
C LEU A 11 -5.65 -35.55 13.99
N HIS A 12 -4.94 -35.01 13.00
CA HIS A 12 -4.42 -33.65 13.00
C HIS A 12 -5.13 -32.86 11.91
N ILE A 13 -5.82 -31.79 12.30
CA ILE A 13 -6.60 -30.94 11.40
C ILE A 13 -5.82 -29.64 11.19
N ALA A 14 -5.38 -29.41 9.95
CA ALA A 14 -4.78 -28.16 9.52
C ALA A 14 -5.84 -27.25 8.86
N GLU A 15 -5.47 -26.02 8.54
CA GLU A 15 -6.30 -24.97 7.94
C GLU A 15 -7.41 -24.42 8.84
N SER A 16 -7.46 -23.09 8.95
CA SER A 16 -8.35 -22.39 9.88
C SER A 16 -9.84 -22.69 9.66
N ASP A 17 -10.30 -22.74 8.41
CA ASP A 17 -11.72 -23.06 8.09
C ASP A 17 -12.06 -24.51 8.45
N THR A 18 -11.16 -25.46 8.21
CA THR A 18 -11.42 -26.87 8.54
C THR A 18 -11.42 -27.09 10.05
N ILE A 19 -10.48 -26.45 10.77
CA ILE A 19 -10.46 -26.42 12.23
C ILE A 19 -11.76 -25.81 12.78
N ALA A 20 -12.20 -24.67 12.25
CA ALA A 20 -13.39 -23.97 12.72
C ALA A 20 -14.67 -24.81 12.52
N ARG A 21 -14.84 -25.43 11.33
CA ARG A 21 -15.98 -26.34 11.06
C ARG A 21 -16.00 -27.54 12.00
N TYR A 22 -14.83 -28.13 12.26
CA TYR A 22 -14.72 -29.23 13.21
C TYR A 22 -15.14 -28.80 14.61
N LEU A 23 -14.64 -27.65 15.11
CA LEU A 23 -15.00 -27.13 16.42
C LEU A 23 -16.50 -26.84 16.51
N CYS A 24 -17.09 -26.21 15.49
CA CYS A 24 -18.53 -25.95 15.44
C CYS A 24 -19.35 -27.25 15.47
N SER A 25 -18.90 -28.31 14.77
CA SER A 25 -19.59 -29.59 14.75
C SER A 25 -19.41 -30.38 16.06
N LYS A 26 -18.21 -30.38 16.64
CA LYS A 26 -17.89 -31.14 17.85
C LYS A 26 -18.51 -30.54 19.11
N TYR A 27 -18.67 -29.22 19.13
CA TYR A 27 -19.22 -28.48 20.26
C TYR A 27 -20.52 -27.76 19.90
N ALA A 28 -21.33 -28.36 19.01
CA ALA A 28 -22.59 -27.78 18.53
C ALA A 28 -23.61 -27.52 19.67
N ASP A 29 -23.44 -28.18 20.82
CA ASP A 29 -24.26 -28.04 22.03
C ASP A 29 -23.71 -26.98 23.01
N ARG A 30 -22.65 -26.25 22.65
CA ARG A 30 -21.98 -25.28 23.54
C ARG A 30 -21.89 -23.89 22.92
N GLY A 31 -22.57 -22.94 23.55
CA GLY A 31 -22.48 -21.53 23.18
C GLY A 31 -23.23 -21.19 21.90
N PRO A 32 -23.01 -19.99 21.34
CA PRO A 32 -23.66 -19.56 20.11
C PRO A 32 -23.15 -20.34 18.90
N SER A 33 -23.99 -20.46 17.87
CA SER A 33 -23.54 -21.02 16.60
C SER A 33 -22.62 -20.01 15.90
N PHE A 34 -21.34 -20.34 15.78
CA PHE A 34 -20.42 -19.55 14.96
C PHE A 34 -20.80 -19.58 13.47
N LEU A 35 -21.71 -20.47 13.08
CA LEU A 35 -22.33 -20.59 11.76
C LEU A 35 -23.82 -20.22 11.86
N PRO A 36 -24.17 -18.92 11.96
CA PRO A 36 -25.56 -18.50 11.99
C PRO A 36 -26.25 -18.76 10.64
N GLU A 37 -27.59 -18.78 10.63
CA GLU A 37 -28.38 -18.85 9.38
C GLU A 37 -28.14 -17.65 8.46
N ASP A 38 -27.71 -16.52 9.03
CA ASP A 38 -27.33 -15.34 8.26
C ASP A 38 -26.15 -15.66 7.32
N PRO A 39 -26.38 -15.67 6.00
CA PRO A 39 -25.33 -16.05 5.03
C PRO A 39 -24.15 -15.08 5.03
N ARG A 40 -24.32 -13.87 5.59
CA ARG A 40 -23.26 -12.86 5.66
C ARG A 40 -22.06 -13.33 6.48
N SER A 41 -22.27 -14.16 7.51
CA SER A 41 -21.16 -14.67 8.32
C SER A 41 -20.14 -15.44 7.46
N ASN A 42 -20.63 -16.41 6.70
CA ASN A 42 -19.80 -17.19 5.78
C ASN A 42 -19.27 -16.33 4.61
N LEU A 43 -20.07 -15.39 4.09
CA LEU A 43 -19.64 -14.49 3.02
C LEU A 43 -18.43 -13.65 3.44
N ILE A 44 -18.48 -13.02 4.62
CA ILE A 44 -17.38 -12.19 5.14
C ILE A 44 -16.12 -13.03 5.33
N ALA A 45 -16.24 -14.21 5.95
CA ALA A 45 -15.11 -15.12 6.13
C ALA A 45 -14.48 -15.52 4.79
N ARG A 46 -15.29 -15.83 3.77
CA ARG A 46 -14.79 -16.17 2.43
C ARG A 46 -14.14 -15.00 1.71
N ILE A 47 -14.69 -13.79 1.82
CA ILE A 47 -14.07 -12.60 1.25
C ILE A 47 -12.70 -12.37 1.89
N HIS A 48 -12.62 -12.50 3.22
CA HIS A 48 -11.36 -12.38 3.93
C HIS A 48 -10.33 -13.39 3.42
N ASP A 49 -10.68 -14.68 3.38
CA ASP A 49 -9.72 -15.74 3.03
C ASP A 49 -9.22 -15.65 1.59
N ILE A 50 -10.10 -15.26 0.66
CA ILE A 50 -9.78 -15.21 -0.77
C ILE A 50 -9.11 -13.87 -1.16
N TYR A 51 -9.54 -12.77 -0.57
CA TYR A 51 -9.18 -11.43 -1.07
C TYR A 51 -8.41 -10.57 -0.08
N ILE A 52 -8.43 -10.85 1.23
CA ILE A 52 -7.65 -10.10 2.23
C ILE A 52 -6.38 -10.85 2.62
N SER A 53 -6.50 -12.12 2.99
CA SER A 53 -5.38 -12.93 3.47
C SER A 53 -4.19 -12.95 2.48
N PRO A 54 -4.39 -13.13 1.15
CA PRO A 54 -3.26 -13.14 0.21
C PRO A 54 -2.52 -11.81 0.12
N ILE A 55 -3.25 -10.69 0.27
CA ILE A 55 -2.70 -9.33 0.13
C ILE A 55 -2.21 -8.75 1.45
N GLN A 56 -2.61 -9.28 2.61
CA GLN A 56 -2.19 -8.79 3.93
C GLN A 56 -0.65 -8.83 4.11
N SER A 57 0.04 -9.68 3.35
CA SER A 57 1.50 -9.69 3.21
C SER A 57 2.09 -8.31 2.87
N CYS A 58 1.32 -7.40 2.27
CA CYS A 58 1.68 -6.00 2.02
C CYS A 58 1.97 -5.18 3.27
N LEU A 59 1.66 -5.68 4.47
CA LEU A 59 2.04 -5.05 5.74
C LEU A 59 3.42 -5.55 6.25
N TYR A 60 3.99 -6.59 5.64
CA TYR A 60 5.19 -7.30 6.13
C TYR A 60 6.44 -7.07 5.25
N LYS A 61 7.52 -7.82 5.54
CA LYS A 61 8.85 -7.69 4.92
C LYS A 61 8.86 -8.28 3.50
N TYR A 62 9.24 -7.43 2.55
CA TYR A 62 9.60 -7.67 1.14
C TYR A 62 8.47 -8.02 0.13
N PRO A 63 8.59 -7.54 -1.12
CA PRO A 63 7.73 -7.93 -2.24
C PRO A 63 7.99 -9.38 -2.71
N PRO A 64 7.09 -9.94 -3.54
CA PRO A 64 5.90 -9.30 -4.10
C PRO A 64 4.79 -9.15 -3.05
N PHE A 65 4.07 -8.04 -3.11
CA PHE A 65 2.88 -7.80 -2.30
C PHE A 65 1.70 -8.52 -2.96
N ALA A 66 1.72 -9.85 -2.95
CA ALA A 66 0.89 -10.71 -3.80
C ALA A 66 1.10 -10.46 -5.31
N THR A 67 0.08 -9.97 -6.02
CA THR A 67 0.14 -9.69 -7.47
C THR A 67 0.47 -8.24 -7.79
N PHE A 68 0.71 -7.40 -6.78
CA PHE A 68 0.90 -5.96 -6.94
C PHE A 68 2.38 -5.59 -7.07
N GLY A 69 2.68 -4.67 -8.00
CA GLY A 69 4.03 -4.15 -8.22
C GLY A 69 4.52 -3.24 -7.09
N THR A 70 3.60 -2.51 -6.46
CA THR A 70 3.91 -1.58 -5.37
C THR A 70 3.14 -1.91 -4.08
N ARG A 71 3.69 -1.51 -2.93
CA ARG A 71 3.01 -1.67 -1.63
C ARG A 71 1.74 -0.83 -1.59
N LYS A 72 1.80 0.37 -2.18
CA LYS A 72 0.68 1.31 -2.26
C LYS A 72 -0.52 0.70 -2.95
N ASP A 73 -0.32 0.06 -4.11
CA ASP A 73 -1.41 -0.60 -4.83
C ASP A 73 -1.99 -1.78 -4.04
N ALA A 74 -1.13 -2.58 -3.40
CA ALA A 74 -1.57 -3.69 -2.56
C ALA A 74 -2.40 -3.21 -1.36
N ILE A 75 -1.98 -2.12 -0.71
CA ILE A 75 -2.72 -1.51 0.39
C ILE A 75 -4.03 -0.89 -0.13
N ALA A 76 -4.04 -0.25 -1.29
CA ALA A 76 -5.25 0.26 -1.90
C ALA A 76 -6.28 -0.86 -2.18
N GLU A 77 -5.81 -2.02 -2.68
CA GLU A 77 -6.68 -3.19 -2.83
C GLU A 77 -7.14 -3.73 -1.48
N LEU A 78 -6.27 -3.78 -0.46
CA LEU A 78 -6.63 -4.21 0.89
C LEU A 78 -7.79 -3.37 1.44
N ILE A 79 -7.69 -2.04 1.34
CA ILE A 79 -8.74 -1.13 1.77
C ILE A 79 -10.01 -1.30 0.95
N LYS A 80 -9.91 -1.52 -0.36
CA LYS A 80 -11.07 -1.81 -1.21
C LYS A 80 -11.80 -3.07 -0.75
N GLN A 81 -11.07 -4.15 -0.43
CA GLN A 81 -11.67 -5.39 0.05
C GLN A 81 -12.32 -5.23 1.44
N LEU A 82 -11.73 -4.43 2.34
CA LEU A 82 -12.37 -4.07 3.60
C LEU A 82 -13.67 -3.29 3.39
N ASN A 83 -13.71 -2.36 2.41
CA ASN A 83 -14.92 -1.61 2.07
C ASN A 83 -16.03 -2.50 1.49
N ILE A 84 -15.68 -3.59 0.78
CA ILE A 84 -16.65 -4.59 0.33
C ILE A 84 -17.26 -5.30 1.54
N ILE A 85 -16.44 -5.74 2.51
CA ILE A 85 -16.94 -6.35 3.76
C ILE A 85 -17.81 -5.36 4.54
N GLU A 86 -17.35 -4.12 4.71
CA GLU A 86 -18.09 -3.02 5.36
C GLU A 86 -19.50 -2.84 4.77
N SER A 87 -19.66 -3.02 3.45
CA SER A 87 -20.96 -2.89 2.78
C SER A 87 -22.01 -3.92 3.25
N HIS A 88 -21.57 -5.04 3.84
CA HIS A 88 -22.42 -6.08 4.40
C HIS A 88 -22.75 -5.87 5.89
N ILE A 89 -22.06 -4.94 6.56
CA ILE A 89 -22.29 -4.60 7.97
C ILE A 89 -23.54 -3.72 8.08
N VAL A 90 -24.52 -4.21 8.84
CA VAL A 90 -25.77 -3.51 9.13
C VAL A 90 -25.69 -2.89 10.52
N ASP A 91 -25.80 -1.55 10.59
CA ASP A 91 -25.81 -0.84 11.86
C ASP A 91 -26.99 -1.25 12.73
N GLY A 92 -26.75 -1.45 14.02
CA GLY A 92 -27.80 -1.77 15.00
C GLY A 92 -28.29 -3.23 14.97
N SER A 93 -27.67 -4.13 14.19
CA SER A 93 -28.00 -5.57 14.19
C SER A 93 -27.61 -6.29 15.49
N GLY A 94 -26.65 -5.73 16.23
CA GLY A 94 -26.15 -6.26 17.49
C GLY A 94 -24.69 -5.84 17.74
N PRO A 95 -24.02 -6.42 18.75
CA PRO A 95 -22.63 -6.13 19.06
C PRO A 95 -21.63 -6.81 18.10
N PHE A 96 -22.07 -7.81 17.33
CA PHE A 96 -21.25 -8.59 16.38
C PHE A 96 -21.61 -8.27 14.92
N LEU A 97 -20.75 -8.64 13.97
CA LEU A 97 -20.89 -8.31 12.55
C LEU A 97 -22.21 -8.81 11.94
N CYS A 98 -22.70 -9.95 12.41
CA CYS A 98 -23.88 -10.62 11.86
C CYS A 98 -25.03 -10.78 12.87
N GLY A 99 -25.03 -10.01 13.97
CA GLY A 99 -26.19 -9.95 14.89
C GLY A 99 -25.83 -9.93 16.37
N GLN A 100 -26.66 -10.59 17.17
CA GLN A 100 -26.57 -10.61 18.64
C GLN A 100 -25.50 -11.55 19.18
N GLU A 101 -25.10 -12.54 18.39
CA GLU A 101 -24.15 -13.58 18.79
C GLU A 101 -22.88 -13.54 17.93
N VAL A 102 -21.77 -13.98 18.51
CA VAL A 102 -20.48 -14.08 17.82
C VAL A 102 -20.55 -15.12 16.70
N SER A 103 -19.86 -14.83 15.59
CA SER A 103 -19.85 -15.69 14.40
C SER A 103 -18.45 -15.88 13.83
N LEU A 104 -18.31 -16.75 12.82
CA LEU A 104 -17.08 -16.90 12.04
C LEU A 104 -16.62 -15.56 11.44
N ALA A 105 -17.53 -14.69 11.01
CA ALA A 105 -17.13 -13.37 10.50
C ALA A 105 -16.31 -12.59 11.52
N ASP A 106 -16.74 -12.57 12.79
CA ASP A 106 -16.05 -11.85 13.85
C ASP A 106 -14.69 -12.47 14.17
N ALA A 107 -14.65 -13.80 14.32
CA ALA A 107 -13.44 -14.56 14.60
C ALA A 107 -12.39 -14.45 13.48
N THR A 108 -12.85 -14.37 12.22
CA THR A 108 -11.98 -14.23 11.05
C THR A 108 -11.43 -12.81 10.91
N LEU A 109 -12.28 -11.78 11.04
CA LEU A 109 -11.89 -10.42 10.70
C LEU A 109 -11.12 -9.73 11.84
N PHE A 110 -11.48 -9.98 13.10
CA PHE A 110 -10.95 -9.25 14.24
C PHE A 110 -9.41 -9.30 14.35
N PRO A 111 -8.75 -10.47 14.26
CA PRO A 111 -7.29 -10.54 14.36
C PRO A 111 -6.58 -9.71 13.28
N THR A 112 -7.10 -9.75 12.05
CA THR A 112 -6.56 -9.00 10.92
C THR A 112 -6.60 -7.49 11.17
N LEU A 113 -7.67 -6.98 11.79
CA LEU A 113 -7.78 -5.56 12.11
C LEU A 113 -6.79 -5.07 13.17
N ILE A 114 -6.31 -5.94 14.06
CA ILE A 114 -5.24 -5.59 15.01
C ILE A 114 -3.95 -5.26 14.26
N PHE A 115 -3.59 -6.08 13.27
CA PHE A 115 -2.44 -5.82 12.42
C PHE A 115 -2.64 -4.55 11.60
N ILE A 116 -3.82 -4.34 11.02
CA ILE A 116 -4.11 -3.13 10.24
C ILE A 116 -4.04 -1.87 11.11
N GLU A 117 -4.69 -1.86 12.28
CA GLU A 117 -4.64 -0.73 13.23
C GLU A 117 -3.20 -0.36 13.60
N HIS A 118 -2.36 -1.35 13.84
CA HIS A 118 -0.99 -1.13 14.31
C HIS A 118 0.02 -0.83 13.19
N MET A 119 -0.11 -1.52 12.05
CA MET A 119 0.91 -1.54 10.99
C MET A 119 0.62 -0.54 9.88
N LEU A 120 -0.65 -0.36 9.50
CA LEU A 120 -1.02 0.53 8.39
C LEU A 120 -0.52 1.98 8.60
N PRO A 121 -0.60 2.57 9.81
CA PRO A 121 -0.09 3.92 10.05
C PRO A 121 1.43 4.04 9.85
N LYS A 122 2.18 2.94 9.79
CA LYS A 122 3.62 3.03 9.54
C LYS A 122 3.93 3.32 8.08
N PHE A 123 2.99 3.15 7.16
CA PHE A 123 3.18 3.46 5.74
C PHE A 123 2.73 4.89 5.41
N ASP A 124 3.23 5.42 4.31
CA ASP A 124 2.84 6.74 3.80
C ASP A 124 1.57 6.71 2.95
N ILE A 125 0.50 6.18 3.54
CA ILE A 125 -0.76 5.99 2.84
C ILE A 125 -1.87 6.47 3.75
N GLU A 126 -2.64 7.43 3.25
CA GLU A 126 -3.87 7.89 3.90
C GLU A 126 -4.97 6.82 3.73
N ALA A 127 -4.94 5.84 4.63
CA ALA A 127 -5.82 4.70 4.65
C ALA A 127 -6.15 4.31 6.09
N GLY A 128 -7.29 3.65 6.28
CA GLY A 128 -7.74 3.21 7.60
C GLY A 128 -8.78 2.11 7.52
N ILE A 129 -9.13 1.57 8.70
CA ILE A 129 -10.23 0.62 8.83
C ILE A 129 -11.54 1.36 8.49
N PRO A 130 -12.40 0.81 7.62
CA PRO A 130 -13.68 1.42 7.28
C PRO A 130 -14.56 1.74 8.51
N PRO A 131 -15.40 2.79 8.49
CA PRO A 131 -15.98 3.38 9.71
C PRO A 131 -16.83 2.46 10.59
N LYS A 132 -17.74 1.66 10.02
CA LYS A 132 -18.59 0.72 10.77
C LYS A 132 -17.74 -0.39 11.38
N MET A 133 -16.81 -0.92 10.59
CA MET A 133 -15.85 -1.92 11.03
C MET A 133 -14.94 -1.38 12.14
N ALA A 134 -14.47 -0.14 12.03
CA ALA A 134 -13.67 0.52 13.06
C ALA A 134 -14.47 0.69 14.37
N LYS A 135 -15.74 1.09 14.28
CA LYS A 135 -16.66 1.18 15.43
C LYS A 135 -16.90 -0.18 16.10
N TRP A 136 -17.16 -1.22 15.30
CA TRP A 136 -17.30 -2.60 15.76
C TRP A 136 -16.04 -3.10 16.47
N PHE A 137 -14.89 -2.96 15.81
CA PHE A 137 -13.58 -3.36 16.33
C PHE A 137 -13.24 -2.65 17.65
N ALA A 138 -13.45 -1.33 17.70
CA ALA A 138 -13.20 -0.53 18.90
C ALA A 138 -14.10 -0.90 20.08
N SER A 139 -15.34 -1.36 19.81
CA SER A 139 -16.25 -1.83 20.85
C SER A 139 -15.83 -3.20 21.38
N LEU A 140 -15.58 -4.17 20.50
CA LEU A 140 -15.23 -5.55 20.90
C LEU A 140 -13.93 -5.62 21.68
N LYS A 141 -12.90 -4.87 21.27
CA LYS A 141 -11.59 -4.87 21.95
C LYS A 141 -11.64 -4.39 23.41
N VAL A 142 -12.75 -3.79 23.84
CA VAL A 142 -12.95 -3.29 25.21
C VAL A 142 -14.04 -4.08 25.95
N LYS A 143 -15.17 -4.34 25.30
CA LYS A 143 -16.39 -4.83 25.97
C LYS A 143 -16.48 -6.34 26.05
N ASP A 144 -15.85 -7.06 25.13
CA ASP A 144 -15.89 -8.51 25.10
C ASP A 144 -14.57 -9.10 25.64
N PRO A 145 -14.62 -9.93 26.71
CA PRO A 145 -13.41 -10.41 27.37
C PRO A 145 -12.57 -11.33 26.49
N ASP A 146 -13.18 -12.11 25.59
CA ASP A 146 -12.46 -13.05 24.73
C ASP A 146 -11.75 -12.30 23.61
N PHE A 147 -12.43 -11.34 22.96
CA PHE A 147 -11.82 -10.48 21.96
C PHE A 147 -10.77 -9.54 22.57
N LYS A 148 -10.98 -9.05 23.79
CA LYS A 148 -9.96 -8.28 24.52
C LYS A 148 -8.70 -9.11 24.75
N LYS A 149 -8.84 -10.37 25.18
CA LYS A 149 -7.69 -11.25 25.39
C LYS A 149 -6.90 -11.45 24.09
N VAL A 150 -7.59 -11.71 22.98
CA VAL A 150 -6.95 -11.84 21.64
C VAL A 150 -6.24 -10.53 21.25
N TYR A 151 -6.86 -9.38 21.51
CA TYR A 151 -6.24 -8.07 21.27
C TYR A 151 -4.95 -7.90 22.07
N ASP A 152 -4.99 -8.14 23.38
CA ASP A 152 -3.84 -7.95 24.27
C ASP A 152 -2.67 -8.85 23.85
N GLU A 153 -2.91 -10.14 23.57
CA GLU A 153 -1.86 -11.09 23.16
C GLU A 153 -1.16 -10.69 21.85
N ILE A 154 -1.93 -10.26 20.84
CA ILE A 154 -1.38 -9.81 19.56
C ILE A 154 -0.69 -8.44 19.72
N ALA A 155 -1.31 -7.51 20.44
CA ALA A 155 -0.74 -6.17 20.67
C ALA A 155 0.59 -6.25 21.42
N ASP A 156 0.72 -7.11 22.43
CA ASP A 156 1.99 -7.29 23.15
C ASP A 156 3.08 -7.89 22.26
N SER A 157 2.72 -8.81 21.37
CA SER A 157 3.65 -9.33 20.35
C SER A 157 4.11 -8.22 19.39
N LEU A 158 3.21 -7.33 18.97
CA LEU A 158 3.53 -6.21 18.10
C LEU A 158 4.42 -5.17 18.81
N LYS A 159 4.22 -4.90 20.10
CA LYS A 159 5.14 -4.05 20.90
C LYS A 159 6.55 -4.62 20.96
N GLN A 160 6.70 -5.94 21.09
CA GLN A 160 8.02 -6.58 21.02
C GLN A 160 8.65 -6.44 19.63
N TRP A 161 7.85 -6.46 18.58
CA TRP A 161 8.31 -6.19 17.21
C TRP A 161 8.79 -4.74 17.05
N ASP A 162 8.06 -3.76 17.59
CA ASP A 162 8.52 -2.37 17.65
C ASP A 162 9.87 -2.28 18.37
N ALA A 163 9.96 -2.84 19.58
CA ALA A 163 11.16 -2.75 20.42
C ALA A 163 12.40 -3.43 19.82
N SER A 164 12.20 -4.41 18.93
CA SER A 164 13.29 -5.11 18.24
C SER A 164 13.69 -4.49 16.90
N GLY A 165 13.15 -3.32 16.54
CA GLY A 165 13.43 -2.68 15.25
C GLY A 165 12.92 -3.50 14.07
N ARG A 166 11.85 -4.31 14.25
CA ARG A 166 11.35 -5.19 13.19
C ARG A 166 10.88 -4.41 11.96
N TRP A 167 10.52 -3.14 12.14
CA TRP A 167 10.03 -2.24 11.09
C TRP A 167 11.14 -1.64 10.23
N ASP A 168 12.35 -1.47 10.76
CA ASP A 168 13.49 -0.90 10.03
C ASP A 168 13.77 -1.61 8.68
N PRO A 169 13.70 -2.96 8.59
CA PRO A 169 13.85 -3.66 7.32
C PRO A 169 12.53 -3.78 6.50
N ILE A 170 11.38 -3.30 7.00
CA ILE A 170 10.15 -3.26 6.21
C ILE A 170 10.22 -2.06 5.29
N LEU A 171 10.37 -2.36 4.00
CA LEU A 171 10.40 -1.36 2.94
C LEU A 171 9.17 -0.44 2.99
N GLY A 172 9.37 0.88 3.03
CA GLY A 172 8.28 1.87 3.10
C GLY A 172 7.75 2.14 4.51
N ALA A 173 8.16 1.38 5.52
CA ALA A 173 7.75 1.66 6.90
C ALA A 173 8.49 2.89 7.43
N GLY A 174 7.74 3.91 7.85
CA GLY A 174 8.23 5.17 8.39
C GLY A 174 8.75 6.16 7.34
N LEU A 175 8.72 5.81 6.05
CA LEU A 175 9.24 6.64 4.96
C LEU A 175 8.18 7.58 4.40
N ARG A 176 7.52 8.32 5.30
CA ARG A 176 6.53 9.30 4.88
C ARG A 176 7.18 10.46 4.15
N ASP A 177 6.61 10.81 3.01
CA ASP A 177 6.94 12.04 2.32
C ASP A 177 6.40 13.23 3.11
N THR A 178 7.29 13.77 3.93
CA THR A 178 7.02 14.94 4.77
C THR A 178 7.71 16.19 4.23
N ASP A 179 8.39 16.08 3.08
CA ASP A 179 9.05 17.22 2.45
C ASP A 179 7.98 18.25 1.99
N PRO A 180 8.24 19.57 1.99
CA PRO A 180 7.28 20.55 1.49
C PRO A 180 6.92 20.37 0.01
N ALA A 181 5.73 20.81 -0.38
CA ALA A 181 5.34 20.85 -1.80
C ALA A 181 6.26 21.79 -2.60
N THR A 182 6.68 21.34 -3.77
CA THR A 182 7.58 22.03 -4.70
C THR A 182 6.82 22.76 -5.80
N LEU A 183 7.57 23.44 -6.69
CA LEU A 183 7.01 24.01 -7.92
C LEU A 183 6.37 22.93 -8.81
N PHE A 184 6.95 21.73 -8.87
CA PHE A 184 6.44 20.65 -9.70
C PHE A 184 5.12 20.08 -9.18
N ASP A 185 4.92 20.05 -7.86
CA ASP A 185 3.62 19.71 -7.26
C ASP A 185 2.51 20.70 -7.69
N LYS A 186 2.87 21.97 -7.88
CA LYS A 186 1.95 22.99 -8.42
C LYS A 186 1.66 22.80 -9.91
N ILE A 187 2.62 22.28 -10.68
CA ILE A 187 2.41 21.92 -12.09
C ILE A 187 1.51 20.69 -12.20
N ILE A 188 1.79 19.64 -11.39
CA ILE A 188 1.02 18.40 -11.35
C ILE A 188 -0.45 18.69 -11.00
N SER A 189 -0.69 19.58 -10.03
CA SER A 189 -2.06 19.98 -9.64
C SER A 189 -2.73 20.97 -10.60
N GLY A 190 -2.01 21.48 -11.61
CA GLY A 190 -2.52 22.48 -12.55
C GLY A 190 -2.62 23.91 -12.00
N ALA A 191 -2.10 24.16 -10.79
CA ALA A 191 -2.05 25.50 -10.20
C ALA A 191 -1.11 26.45 -10.96
N ILE A 192 -0.12 25.91 -11.67
CA ILE A 192 0.79 26.65 -12.56
C ILE A 192 0.80 25.95 -13.92
N PRO A 193 0.68 26.69 -15.04
CA PRO A 193 0.70 26.09 -16.38
C PRO A 193 2.09 25.54 -16.73
N ALA A 194 2.12 24.46 -17.50
CA ALA A 194 3.32 23.94 -18.13
C ALA A 194 3.01 23.48 -19.56
N ALA A 195 4.01 23.54 -20.45
CA ALA A 195 3.90 23.02 -21.80
C ALA A 195 4.10 21.48 -21.78
N ILE A 196 3.04 20.77 -21.37
CA ILE A 196 3.04 19.31 -21.24
C ILE A 196 3.24 18.66 -22.62
N VAL A 197 4.20 17.74 -22.71
CA VAL A 197 4.49 16.96 -23.93
C VAL A 197 3.96 15.53 -23.84
N LYS A 198 3.99 14.94 -22.64
CA LYS A 198 3.51 13.57 -22.37
C LYS A 198 3.16 13.45 -20.89
N GLN A 199 2.15 12.64 -20.55
CA GLN A 199 1.86 12.27 -19.17
C GLN A 199 1.02 10.99 -19.14
N ASP A 200 1.08 10.29 -18.01
CA ASP A 200 0.21 9.15 -17.69
C ASP A 200 -0.18 9.20 -16.20
N ASP A 201 -0.60 8.09 -15.61
CA ASP A 201 -0.97 8.00 -14.20
C ASP A 201 0.22 8.19 -13.24
N LYS A 202 1.45 7.92 -13.69
CA LYS A 202 2.66 7.88 -12.84
C LYS A 202 3.60 9.06 -13.03
N MET A 203 3.69 9.61 -14.24
CA MET A 203 4.66 10.65 -14.58
C MET A 203 4.05 11.79 -15.41
N MET A 204 4.78 12.90 -15.44
CA MET A 204 4.50 14.04 -16.31
C MET A 204 5.79 14.52 -16.95
N ALA A 205 5.74 14.83 -18.24
CA ALA A 205 6.83 15.43 -18.99
C ALA A 205 6.39 16.74 -19.63
N PHE A 206 7.20 17.78 -19.51
CA PHE A 206 6.91 19.12 -20.02
C PHE A 206 8.18 19.87 -20.42
N LYS A 207 8.05 20.86 -21.31
CA LYS A 207 9.19 21.68 -21.74
C LYS A 207 9.73 22.53 -20.60
N ASP A 208 11.05 22.57 -20.49
CA ASP A 208 11.71 23.47 -19.55
C ASP A 208 11.51 24.94 -19.98
N ILE A 209 11.27 25.83 -19.01
CA ILE A 209 11.12 27.27 -19.25
C ILE A 209 12.47 27.96 -19.48
N ASN A 210 13.57 27.35 -19.03
CA ASN A 210 14.96 27.79 -19.21
C ASN A 210 15.75 26.72 -19.97
N PRO A 211 15.50 26.53 -21.28
CA PRO A 211 16.06 25.43 -22.04
C PRO A 211 17.60 25.52 -22.19
N ALA A 212 18.32 24.43 -21.89
CA ALA A 212 19.77 24.30 -22.06
C ALA A 212 20.20 23.88 -23.49
N GLY A 213 19.21 23.59 -24.35
CA GLY A 213 19.36 23.28 -25.77
C GLY A 213 18.07 23.55 -26.52
N PRO A 214 18.07 23.53 -27.87
CA PRO A 214 16.86 23.80 -28.67
C PRO A 214 15.65 22.94 -28.29
N ALA A 215 15.89 21.70 -27.85
CA ALA A 215 14.92 20.86 -27.18
C ALA A 215 15.36 20.60 -25.73
N HIS A 216 14.51 20.91 -24.76
CA HIS A 216 14.72 20.60 -23.34
C HIS A 216 13.39 20.22 -22.70
N VAL A 217 13.29 18.98 -22.23
CA VAL A 217 12.11 18.44 -21.56
C VAL A 217 12.51 17.90 -20.20
N LEU A 218 11.70 18.20 -19.19
CA LEU A 218 11.79 17.61 -17.86
C LEU A 218 10.77 16.48 -17.74
N ILE A 219 11.16 15.37 -17.13
CA ILE A 219 10.29 14.23 -16.81
C ILE A 219 10.30 14.03 -15.31
N ILE A 220 9.12 14.04 -14.68
CA ILE A 220 8.96 13.97 -13.24
C ILE A 220 7.97 12.87 -12.84
N PRO A 221 8.15 12.22 -11.68
CA PRO A 221 7.08 11.41 -11.10
C PRO A 221 5.95 12.33 -10.61
N LYS A 222 4.69 11.91 -10.78
CA LYS A 222 3.52 12.62 -10.24
C LYS A 222 3.38 12.43 -8.73
N ASP A 223 3.73 11.25 -8.25
CA ASP A 223 3.88 10.93 -6.85
C ASP A 223 5.37 10.67 -6.59
N ARG A 224 6.00 11.55 -5.81
CA ARG A 224 7.42 11.42 -5.53
C ARG A 224 7.69 10.39 -4.43
N ASN A 225 6.76 10.03 -3.55
CA ASN A 225 6.97 9.05 -2.47
C ASN A 225 8.31 9.26 -1.71
N GLY A 226 8.64 10.51 -1.37
CA GLY A 226 9.92 10.88 -0.72
C GLY A 226 11.14 11.00 -1.66
N LEU A 227 10.97 10.77 -2.96
CA LEU A 227 12.00 10.89 -4.01
C LEU A 227 12.24 12.35 -4.41
N THR A 228 12.63 13.17 -3.44
CA THR A 228 12.98 14.58 -3.67
C THR A 228 14.31 14.76 -4.42
N ARG A 229 15.13 13.71 -4.50
CA ARG A 229 16.40 13.65 -5.24
C ARG A 229 16.81 12.20 -5.49
N LEU A 230 17.73 11.95 -6.43
CA LEU A 230 18.13 10.58 -6.79
C LEU A 230 18.78 9.83 -5.61
N GLY A 231 19.52 10.51 -4.76
CA GLY A 231 20.16 9.94 -3.57
C GLY A 231 19.16 9.42 -2.52
N LYS A 232 17.87 9.78 -2.62
CA LYS A 232 16.79 9.21 -1.79
C LYS A 232 16.11 8.01 -2.46
N ALA A 233 16.57 7.58 -3.64
CA ALA A 233 16.01 6.41 -4.31
C ALA A 233 16.14 5.15 -3.44
N SER A 234 15.12 4.31 -3.52
CA SER A 234 15.02 3.03 -2.81
C SER A 234 14.50 1.99 -3.80
N VAL A 235 14.43 0.73 -3.38
CA VAL A 235 13.92 -0.33 -4.26
C VAL A 235 12.43 -0.14 -4.60
N GLU A 236 11.65 0.64 -3.83
CA GLU A 236 10.27 1.03 -4.19
C GLU A 236 10.24 1.94 -5.41
N HIS A 237 11.28 2.75 -5.58
CA HIS A 237 11.39 3.68 -6.70
C HIS A 237 11.83 3.00 -8.00
N LYS A 238 12.17 1.70 -7.98
CA LYS A 238 12.70 1.00 -9.15
C LYS A 238 11.77 1.08 -10.36
N GLU A 239 10.47 0.86 -10.14
CA GLU A 239 9.47 0.89 -11.21
C GLU A 239 9.35 2.29 -11.81
N ILE A 240 9.15 3.31 -10.97
CA ILE A 240 9.02 4.68 -11.44
C ILE A 240 10.30 5.19 -12.10
N LEU A 241 11.48 4.90 -11.56
CA LEU A 241 12.76 5.27 -12.16
C LEU A 241 12.95 4.63 -13.54
N GLY A 242 12.60 3.34 -13.69
CA GLY A 242 12.61 2.68 -14.98
C GLY A 242 11.63 3.32 -15.96
N HIS A 243 10.43 3.67 -15.49
CA HIS A 243 9.40 4.34 -16.27
C HIS A 243 9.84 5.72 -16.79
N LEU A 244 10.48 6.53 -15.93
CA LEU A 244 11.05 7.83 -16.33
C LEU A 244 12.14 7.67 -17.40
N MET A 245 13.00 6.65 -17.28
CA MET A 245 14.07 6.41 -18.26
C MET A 245 13.55 5.90 -19.61
N VAL A 246 12.54 5.03 -19.62
CA VAL A 246 11.86 4.62 -20.86
C VAL A 246 11.19 5.83 -21.51
N THR A 247 10.53 6.68 -20.71
CA THR A 247 9.91 7.92 -21.19
C THR A 247 10.95 8.87 -21.79
N ALA A 248 12.15 8.96 -21.22
CA ALA A 248 13.24 9.75 -21.78
C ALA A 248 13.64 9.28 -23.18
N ALA A 249 13.72 7.95 -23.39
CA ALA A 249 13.98 7.39 -24.71
C ALA A 249 12.86 7.75 -25.70
N GLU A 250 11.59 7.63 -25.31
CA GLU A 250 10.46 7.98 -26.17
C GLU A 250 10.45 9.47 -26.56
N ILE A 251 10.68 10.36 -25.59
CA ILE A 251 10.75 11.81 -25.82
C ILE A 251 11.90 12.17 -26.75
N SER A 252 13.08 11.57 -26.56
CA SER A 252 14.24 11.85 -27.42
C SER A 252 14.04 11.38 -28.87
N ASN A 253 13.19 10.38 -29.10
CA ASN A 253 12.85 9.86 -30.43
C ASN A 253 11.64 10.57 -31.08
N ASP A 254 10.93 11.44 -30.35
CA ASP A 254 9.82 12.20 -30.89
C ASP A 254 10.33 13.32 -31.81
N LYS A 255 10.18 13.09 -33.12
CA LYS A 255 10.62 14.03 -34.17
C LYS A 255 9.92 15.38 -34.10
N SER A 256 8.74 15.48 -33.47
CA SER A 256 8.02 16.75 -33.31
C SER A 256 8.63 17.67 -32.24
N LEU A 257 9.46 17.11 -31.35
CA LEU A 257 10.08 17.87 -30.25
C LEU A 257 11.46 18.45 -30.61
N GLY A 258 12.02 18.08 -31.77
CA GLY A 258 13.22 18.71 -32.30
C GLY A 258 14.54 18.25 -31.66
N PHE A 259 14.59 17.05 -31.07
CA PHE A 259 15.81 16.51 -30.45
C PHE A 259 16.92 16.16 -31.47
N GLY A 260 16.56 15.80 -32.71
CA GLY A 260 17.52 15.36 -33.73
C GLY A 260 17.87 13.88 -33.61
N ASP A 261 19.14 13.52 -33.85
CA ASP A 261 19.64 12.13 -33.84
C ASP A 261 20.26 11.73 -32.48
N GLY A 262 19.80 12.34 -31.39
CA GLY A 262 20.28 12.04 -30.04
C GLY A 262 19.91 13.09 -28.99
N ALA A 263 20.08 12.72 -27.72
CA ALA A 263 19.86 13.61 -26.59
C ALA A 263 20.84 13.30 -25.45
N ARG A 264 21.11 14.30 -24.61
CA ARG A 264 21.74 14.13 -23.31
C ARG A 264 20.65 13.97 -22.26
N VAL A 265 20.73 12.89 -21.49
CA VAL A 265 19.90 12.67 -20.31
C VAL A 265 20.69 13.05 -19.06
N VAL A 266 20.14 13.91 -18.20
CA VAL A 266 20.79 14.36 -16.96
C VAL A 266 19.85 14.18 -15.78
N VAL A 267 20.39 13.69 -14.67
CA VAL A 267 19.71 13.68 -13.36
C VAL A 267 20.65 14.35 -12.38
N ASN A 268 20.30 15.54 -11.92
CA ASN A 268 21.06 16.27 -10.91
C ASN A 268 20.63 15.78 -9.52
N ASP A 269 21.60 15.53 -8.62
CA ASP A 269 21.34 15.11 -7.25
C ASP A 269 21.88 16.14 -6.24
N GLY A 270 20.97 16.82 -5.56
CA GLY A 270 21.28 17.81 -4.53
C GLY A 270 21.86 19.13 -5.06
N PRO A 271 22.09 20.11 -4.16
CA PRO A 271 22.54 21.45 -4.54
C PRO A 271 23.88 21.47 -5.29
N ASP A 272 24.86 20.68 -4.82
CA ASP A 272 26.18 20.60 -5.46
C ASP A 272 26.14 19.92 -6.84
N GLY A 273 25.12 19.10 -7.09
CA GLY A 273 24.83 18.52 -8.40
C GLY A 273 24.04 19.47 -9.33
N GLY A 274 23.71 20.68 -8.89
CA GLY A 274 22.91 21.64 -9.66
C GLY A 274 21.41 21.34 -9.67
N GLN A 275 20.88 20.62 -8.67
CA GLN A 275 19.45 20.37 -8.57
C GLN A 275 18.74 21.59 -7.97
N GLU A 276 17.87 22.24 -8.76
CA GLU A 276 17.16 23.45 -8.34
C GLU A 276 15.81 23.15 -7.67
N VAL A 277 15.08 22.15 -8.15
CA VAL A 277 13.80 21.71 -7.58
C VAL A 277 14.00 20.37 -6.89
N MET A 278 13.71 20.31 -5.58
CA MET A 278 13.81 19.10 -4.74
C MET A 278 12.64 18.14 -4.99
N HIS A 279 12.50 17.74 -6.25
CA HIS A 279 11.58 16.75 -6.78
C HIS A 279 12.36 16.06 -7.88
N LEU A 280 12.59 14.74 -7.81
CA LEU A 280 13.41 14.07 -8.80
C LEU A 280 12.91 14.38 -10.22
N HIS A 281 13.80 14.83 -11.08
CA HIS A 281 13.48 15.12 -12.47
C HIS A 281 14.62 14.67 -13.38
N VAL A 282 14.22 14.14 -14.53
CA VAL A 282 15.12 13.74 -15.60
C VAL A 282 15.08 14.82 -16.67
N HIS A 283 16.22 15.45 -16.93
CA HIS A 283 16.40 16.34 -18.06
C HIS A 283 16.66 15.53 -19.32
N VAL A 284 15.97 15.85 -20.41
CA VAL A 284 16.27 15.38 -21.75
C VAL A 284 16.57 16.60 -22.61
N ILE A 285 17.83 16.74 -23.03
CA ILE A 285 18.34 17.94 -23.72
C ILE A 285 18.88 17.54 -25.09
N GLY A 286 18.50 18.25 -26.15
CA GLY A 286 19.01 18.01 -27.50
C GLY A 286 18.66 19.11 -28.48
N GLY A 287 18.58 18.74 -29.76
CA GLY A 287 18.39 19.66 -30.89
C GLY A 287 19.68 20.35 -31.36
N ARG A 288 20.83 19.96 -30.80
CA ARG A 288 22.18 20.33 -31.23
C ARG A 288 23.19 19.30 -30.74
N ALA A 289 24.39 19.32 -31.31
CA ALA A 289 25.51 18.54 -30.78
C ALA A 289 25.87 19.02 -29.35
N MET A 290 25.98 18.07 -28.42
CA MET A 290 26.27 18.34 -27.01
C MET A 290 27.78 18.24 -26.74
N GLN A 291 28.36 19.25 -26.08
CA GLN A 291 29.82 19.34 -25.84
C GLN A 291 30.28 18.51 -24.64
N TRP A 292 31.52 17.99 -24.65
CA TRP A 292 32.14 17.27 -23.53
C TRP A 292 33.39 18.02 -23.03
N PRO A 293 33.66 18.14 -21.71
CA PRO A 293 32.93 17.55 -20.58
C PRO A 293 31.50 18.12 -20.40
N PRO A 294 30.60 17.38 -19.71
CA PRO A 294 29.23 17.81 -19.46
C PRO A 294 29.22 18.68 -18.20
N GLY A 295 29.78 19.89 -18.31
CA GLY A 295 29.86 20.88 -17.25
C GLY A 295 30.34 22.19 -17.83
#